data_AF-Q3Y1P6-F1
#
_entry.id   AF-Q3Y1P6-F1
#
_cell.length_a   1.000
_cell.length_b   1.000
_cell.length_c   1.000
_cell.angle_alpha   90.00
_cell.angle_beta   90.00
_cell.angle_gamma   90.00
#
_symmetry.space_group_name_H-M   'P 1'
#
loop_
_entity.id
_entity.type
_entity.pdbx_description
1 polymer ?
#
loop_
_entity_poly.entity_id
_entity_poly.type
_entity_poly.pdbx_seq_one_letter_code
_entity_poly.pdbx_strand_id
1 'polypeptide(L)'
;MAFFKARQNTTGDPFLQHVVSIQSDDYTTSFTSVRALRNSDVFAAVRIIASDIASSPIQLVKNNMPQADNELVKLLNEKPNSEMDGWHLKFALAVNMLLNGNSFAEIKRNGEKVEEIHLLPNSSVTVTQLDNGTLSYQIGDKKRRVKSSDILHFKYFTQDGLTGLPPLYALRDELKIQQAGNRTLHNFFTRGVSGSGILKVHKSDLDGSAKNAIREKFEEANGSSSGDNALRTIILDETMDYKTLEINTDVLKLINSNDWNTKQIAKAFGVPIERLGVENEHSSTVQSNLQYIQSTLIHYFNVFVSELDTKLETNIRFNSDQLLETDPETKVKNVLDQVKGSLLTINEGRSKMGLPPMDGGDRLLASLNFTYLDTLEKYQLKEQEGVTPVE
;
A
#
# COMPACT_ATOMS: atom_id res chain seq x y z
N MET A 1 -46.50 2.41 31.20
CA MET A 1 -46.24 1.86 29.85
C MET A 1 -45.75 3.00 28.97
N ALA A 2 -44.43 3.21 28.90
CA ALA A 2 -43.83 4.23 28.04
C ALA A 2 -43.36 3.56 26.76
N PHE A 3 -44.02 3.89 25.65
CA PHE A 3 -43.66 3.49 24.30
C PHE A 3 -42.41 4.24 23.85
N PHE A 4 -41.22 3.63 24.00
CA PHE A 4 -40.06 3.99 23.20
C PHE A 4 -39.81 2.87 22.19
N LYS A 5 -40.38 3.06 21.00
CA LYS A 5 -40.08 2.25 19.81
C LYS A 5 -38.69 2.65 19.35
N ALA A 6 -37.74 1.70 19.33
CA ALA A 6 -36.42 1.92 18.77
C ALA A 6 -36.55 2.42 17.33
N ARG A 7 -35.92 3.56 17.04
CA ARG A 7 -35.88 4.13 15.69
C ARG A 7 -34.90 3.30 14.88
N GLN A 8 -35.43 2.37 14.07
CA GLN A 8 -34.71 1.85 12.91
C GLN A 8 -34.36 3.04 12.02
N ASN A 9 -33.10 3.44 12.01
CA ASN A 9 -32.53 4.29 10.98
C ASN A 9 -31.33 3.55 10.39
N THR A 10 -31.60 2.83 9.31
CA THR A 10 -30.63 2.54 8.26
C THR A 10 -30.07 3.87 7.77
N THR A 11 -28.92 4.29 8.27
CA THR A 11 -28.16 5.40 7.67
C THR A 11 -27.51 4.88 6.40
N GLY A 12 -27.92 5.46 5.26
CA GLY A 12 -27.30 5.24 3.95
C GLY A 12 -25.91 5.87 3.80
N ASP A 13 -25.31 6.33 4.90
CA ASP A 13 -23.95 6.86 4.94
C ASP A 13 -22.96 5.70 5.02
N PRO A 14 -22.17 5.43 3.96
CA PRO A 14 -21.23 4.32 3.96
C PRO A 14 -20.10 4.49 5.00
N PHE A 15 -19.83 5.72 5.47
CA PHE A 15 -18.89 5.96 6.57
C PHE A 15 -19.43 5.42 7.88
N LEU A 16 -20.66 5.79 8.24
CA LEU A 16 -21.32 5.31 9.46
C LEU A 16 -21.47 3.79 9.45
N GLN A 17 -21.70 3.17 8.28
CA GLN A 17 -21.70 1.71 8.18
C GLN A 17 -20.33 1.10 8.51
N HIS A 18 -19.23 1.70 8.05
CA HIS A 18 -17.88 1.24 8.37
C HIS A 18 -17.55 1.42 9.86
N VAL A 19 -17.90 2.57 10.44
CA VAL A 19 -17.71 2.85 11.87
C VAL A 19 -18.50 1.86 12.72
N VAL A 20 -19.79 1.68 12.41
CA VAL A 20 -20.67 0.73 13.10
C VAL A 20 -20.14 -0.69 12.97
N SER A 21 -19.55 -1.07 11.82
CA SER A 21 -18.97 -2.40 11.61
C SER A 21 -17.85 -2.73 12.61
N ILE A 22 -17.03 -1.74 12.99
CA ILE A 22 -15.92 -1.92 13.94
C ILE A 22 -16.41 -1.88 15.39
N GLN A 23 -17.52 -1.17 15.63
CA GLN A 23 -18.13 -0.99 16.96
C GLN A 23 -19.18 -2.07 17.30
N SER A 24 -19.65 -2.83 16.30
CA SER A 24 -20.70 -3.83 16.46
C SER A 24 -20.14 -5.21 16.84
N ASP A 25 -20.87 -5.93 17.69
CA ASP A 25 -20.57 -7.29 18.15
C ASP A 25 -20.80 -8.40 17.09
N ASP A 26 -21.32 -8.04 15.91
CA ASP A 26 -21.63 -9.00 14.86
C ASP A 26 -20.40 -9.26 13.98
N TYR A 27 -19.77 -10.43 14.15
CA TYR A 27 -18.68 -10.97 13.33
C TYR A 27 -19.04 -11.19 11.84
N THR A 28 -20.26 -10.80 11.41
CA THR A 28 -20.70 -10.83 10.00
C THR A 28 -20.11 -9.69 9.17
N THR A 29 -19.23 -8.89 9.74
CA THR A 29 -18.51 -7.83 9.06
C THR A 29 -17.67 -8.37 7.92
N SER A 30 -18.02 -7.96 6.70
CA SER A 30 -17.22 -8.19 5.51
C SER A 30 -15.94 -7.35 5.62
N PHE A 31 -14.98 -7.76 6.45
CA PHE A 31 -13.59 -7.39 6.28
C PHE A 31 -13.24 -7.58 4.80
N THR A 32 -12.47 -6.66 4.23
CA THR A 32 -12.10 -6.76 2.83
C THR A 32 -11.23 -8.02 2.68
N SER A 33 -11.90 -9.13 2.40
CA SER A 33 -11.29 -10.45 2.31
C SER A 33 -10.25 -10.44 1.20
N VAL A 34 -9.45 -11.52 1.14
CA VAL A 34 -8.54 -11.90 0.04
C VAL A 34 -9.09 -11.59 -1.36
N ARG A 35 -10.42 -11.45 -1.53
CA ARG A 35 -11.07 -10.96 -2.75
C ARG A 35 -10.55 -9.61 -3.27
N ALA A 36 -10.27 -8.61 -2.44
CA ALA A 36 -9.71 -7.35 -2.97
C ALA A 36 -8.28 -7.52 -3.49
N LEU A 37 -7.51 -8.43 -2.89
CA LEU A 37 -6.19 -8.82 -3.40
C LEU A 37 -6.27 -9.66 -4.69
N ARG A 38 -7.45 -10.10 -5.14
CA ARG A 38 -7.61 -10.71 -6.47
C ARG A 38 -7.53 -9.70 -7.61
N ASN A 39 -7.58 -8.41 -7.29
CA ASN A 39 -7.27 -7.35 -8.24
C ASN A 39 -5.74 -7.14 -8.27
N SER A 40 -5.12 -7.28 -9.44
CA SER A 40 -3.67 -7.17 -9.62
C SER A 40 -3.13 -5.82 -9.17
N ASP A 41 -3.85 -4.74 -9.46
CA ASP A 41 -3.40 -3.37 -9.22
C ASP A 41 -3.47 -3.04 -7.73
N VAL A 42 -4.55 -3.48 -7.07
CA VAL A 42 -4.68 -3.40 -5.61
C VAL A 42 -3.59 -4.22 -4.92
N PHE A 43 -3.36 -5.47 -5.36
CA PHE A 43 -2.30 -6.31 -4.82
C PHE A 43 -0.92 -5.67 -4.98
N ALA A 44 -0.63 -5.12 -6.16
CA ALA A 44 0.63 -4.44 -6.43
C ALA A 44 0.82 -3.21 -5.51
N ALA A 45 -0.19 -2.33 -5.42
CA ALA A 45 -0.13 -1.15 -4.57
C ALA A 45 0.08 -1.50 -3.08
N VAL A 46 -0.70 -2.45 -2.57
CA VAL A 46 -0.58 -2.93 -1.18
C VAL A 46 0.79 -3.55 -0.93
N ARG A 47 1.26 -4.42 -1.84
CA ARG A 47 2.57 -5.08 -1.73
C ARG A 47 3.70 -4.05 -1.71
N ILE A 48 3.69 -3.06 -2.60
CA ILE A 48 4.75 -2.04 -2.70
C ILE A 48 4.84 -1.25 -1.40
N ILE A 49 3.72 -0.67 -0.95
CA ILE A 49 3.71 0.15 0.27
C ILE A 49 4.09 -0.68 1.50
N ALA A 50 3.49 -1.87 1.65
CA ALA A 50 3.77 -2.73 2.81
C ALA A 50 5.23 -3.23 2.83
N SER A 51 5.78 -3.59 1.67
CA SER A 51 7.18 -3.99 1.55
C SER A 51 8.13 -2.83 1.88
N ASP A 52 7.85 -1.62 1.40
CA ASP A 52 8.70 -0.46 1.66
C ASP A 52 8.66 -0.07 3.16
N ILE A 53 7.48 -0.13 3.80
CA ILE A 53 7.36 0.06 5.25
C ILE A 53 8.11 -1.01 6.04
N ALA A 54 7.95 -2.28 5.67
CA ALA A 54 8.58 -3.39 6.35
C ALA A 54 10.11 -3.37 6.21
N SER A 55 10.60 -2.98 5.03
CA SER A 55 12.02 -2.94 4.72
C SER A 55 12.72 -1.74 5.33
N SER A 56 12.01 -0.63 5.58
CA SER A 56 12.55 0.50 6.33
C SER A 56 12.79 0.15 7.81
N PRO A 57 14.04 0.23 8.29
CA PRO A 57 14.34 0.00 9.70
C PRO A 57 13.77 1.11 10.58
N ILE A 58 13.24 0.72 11.73
CA ILE A 58 12.81 1.63 12.78
C ILE A 58 14.04 2.03 13.62
N GLN A 59 14.23 3.32 13.88
CA GLN A 59 15.33 3.87 14.68
C GLN A 59 14.79 4.63 15.88
N LEU A 60 15.38 4.40 17.06
CA LEU A 60 15.19 5.27 18.21
C LEU A 60 16.10 6.50 18.07
N VAL A 61 15.57 7.69 18.28
CA VAL A 61 16.30 8.95 18.20
C VAL A 61 16.39 9.58 19.58
N LYS A 62 17.60 9.93 20.00
CA LYS A 62 17.84 10.71 21.23
C LYS A 62 18.77 11.86 20.89
N ASN A 63 18.40 13.09 21.24
CA ASN A 63 19.15 14.30 20.88
C ASN A 63 19.44 14.38 19.36
N ASN A 64 18.45 14.07 18.52
CA ASN A 64 18.57 14.00 17.05
C ASN A 64 19.58 12.96 16.51
N MET A 65 20.09 12.06 17.34
CA MET A 65 21.00 11.00 16.93
C MET A 65 20.35 9.60 17.07
N PRO A 66 20.45 8.75 16.03
CA PRO A 66 20.02 7.35 16.11
C PRO A 66 20.76 6.60 17.21
N GLN A 67 20.03 5.80 17.98
CA GLN A 67 20.58 4.92 19.00
C GLN A 67 20.73 3.52 18.40
N ALA A 68 21.97 3.12 18.09
CA ALA A 68 22.24 1.87 17.37
C ALA A 68 22.02 0.61 18.24
N ASP A 69 22.17 0.70 19.57
CA ASP A 69 22.13 -0.46 20.46
C ASP A 69 21.01 -0.34 21.51
N ASN A 70 19.77 -0.45 21.05
CA ASN A 70 18.59 -0.40 21.91
C ASN A 70 17.74 -1.67 21.76
N GLU A 71 17.35 -2.28 22.89
CA GLU A 71 16.56 -3.53 22.89
C GLU A 71 15.21 -3.38 22.18
N LEU A 72 14.53 -2.23 22.29
CA LEU A 72 13.26 -1.98 21.63
C LEU A 72 13.42 -1.90 20.11
N VAL A 73 14.53 -1.31 19.64
CA VAL A 73 14.86 -1.25 18.20
C VAL A 73 15.12 -2.65 17.64
N LYS A 74 15.82 -3.51 18.39
CA LYS A 74 16.02 -4.92 18.01
C LYS A 74 14.70 -5.69 18.03
N LEU A 75 13.86 -5.48 19.03
CA LEU A 75 12.53 -6.09 19.11
C LEU A 75 11.66 -5.73 17.90
N LEU A 76 11.58 -4.45 17.54
CA LEU A 76 10.73 -3.96 16.44
C LEU A 76 11.23 -4.36 15.05
N ASN A 77 12.54 -4.50 14.86
CA ASN A 77 13.12 -4.78 13.54
C ASN A 77 13.46 -6.26 13.30
N GLU A 78 13.86 -6.99 14.35
CA GLU A 78 14.37 -8.36 14.20
C GLU A 78 13.35 -9.38 14.68
N LYS A 79 12.97 -9.34 15.96
CA LYS A 79 12.19 -10.41 16.58
C LYS A 79 11.17 -9.87 17.59
N PRO A 80 9.98 -9.45 17.15
CA PRO A 80 8.94 -8.91 18.02
C PRO A 80 8.27 -9.97 18.89
N ASN A 81 8.26 -11.23 18.46
CA ASN A 81 7.75 -12.36 19.22
C ASN A 81 8.42 -13.66 18.74
N SER A 82 8.03 -14.80 19.30
CA SER A 82 8.59 -16.11 18.94
C SER A 82 8.10 -16.67 17.60
N GLU A 83 6.98 -16.18 17.07
CA GLU A 83 6.29 -16.72 15.89
C GLU A 83 6.65 -15.99 14.58
N MET A 84 7.00 -14.71 14.67
CA MET A 84 7.16 -13.82 13.52
C MET A 84 8.36 -12.88 13.70
N ASP A 85 9.06 -12.60 12.60
CA ASP A 85 10.13 -11.60 12.57
C ASP A 85 9.59 -10.16 12.44
N GLY A 86 10.46 -9.17 12.67
CA GLY A 86 10.08 -7.76 12.65
C GLY A 86 9.64 -7.26 11.27
N TRP A 87 10.18 -7.83 10.19
CA TRP A 87 9.80 -7.48 8.83
C TRP A 87 8.35 -7.91 8.55
N HIS A 88 8.01 -9.18 8.83
CA HIS A 88 6.68 -9.73 8.63
C HIS A 88 5.64 -9.08 9.55
N LEU A 89 6.02 -8.68 10.78
CA LEU A 89 5.13 -7.91 11.65
C LEU A 89 4.74 -6.58 11.00
N LYS A 90 5.73 -5.78 10.59
CA LYS A 90 5.49 -4.48 9.94
C LYS A 90 4.71 -4.66 8.64
N PHE A 91 5.06 -5.68 7.85
CA PHE A 91 4.38 -6.00 6.59
C PHE A 91 2.90 -6.33 6.84
N ALA A 92 2.61 -7.26 7.75
CA ALA A 92 1.24 -7.66 8.06
C ALA A 92 0.43 -6.52 8.67
N LEU A 93 1.04 -5.69 9.53
CA LEU A 93 0.40 -4.50 10.07
C LEU A 93 0.01 -3.52 8.96
N ALA A 94 0.92 -3.25 8.02
CA ALA A 94 0.67 -2.35 6.90
C ALA A 94 -0.40 -2.91 5.95
N VAL A 95 -0.35 -4.20 5.62
CA VAL A 95 -1.37 -4.87 4.78
C VAL A 95 -2.75 -4.75 5.42
N ASN A 96 -2.89 -5.10 6.71
CA ASN A 96 -4.17 -5.03 7.40
C ASN A 96 -4.73 -3.60 7.43
N MET A 97 -3.86 -2.61 7.68
CA MET A 97 -4.22 -1.19 7.68
C MET A 97 -4.70 -0.73 6.30
N LEU A 98 -4.00 -1.13 5.23
CA LEU A 98 -4.35 -0.76 3.86
C LEU A 98 -5.65 -1.44 3.39
N LEU A 99 -5.93 -2.67 3.83
CA LEU A 99 -7.11 -3.41 3.40
C LEU A 99 -8.38 -3.04 4.19
N ASN A 100 -8.24 -2.75 5.48
CA ASN A 100 -9.37 -2.59 6.41
C ASN A 100 -9.40 -1.22 7.09
N GLY A 101 -8.45 -0.33 6.81
CA GLY A 101 -8.30 0.99 7.43
C GLY A 101 -7.66 0.96 8.82
N ASN A 102 -7.67 -0.20 9.46
CA ASN A 102 -7.26 -0.42 10.84
C ASN A 102 -6.26 -1.57 10.91
N SER A 103 -5.38 -1.54 11.89
CA SER A 103 -4.47 -2.65 12.16
C SER A 103 -4.07 -2.64 13.63
N PHE A 104 -3.98 -3.84 14.22
CA PHE A 104 -3.84 -3.99 15.65
C PHE A 104 -2.66 -4.89 16.02
N ALA A 105 -1.95 -4.52 17.08
CA ALA A 105 -1.03 -5.40 17.78
C ALA A 105 -1.14 -5.25 19.30
N GLU A 106 -1.01 -6.35 20.01
CA GLU A 106 -0.93 -6.36 21.48
C GLU A 106 0.52 -6.28 21.94
N ILE A 107 0.78 -5.35 22.84
CA ILE A 107 2.06 -5.20 23.53
C ILE A 107 2.00 -6.05 24.80
N LYS A 108 2.89 -7.03 24.94
CA LYS A 108 3.12 -7.76 26.18
C LYS A 108 4.23 -7.07 26.96
N ARG A 109 3.89 -6.59 28.16
CA ARG A 109 4.82 -5.90 29.05
C ARG A 109 5.07 -6.70 30.32
N ASN A 110 6.30 -6.59 30.82
CA ASN A 110 6.69 -7.01 32.15
C ASN A 110 7.16 -5.78 32.93
N GLY A 111 6.25 -5.21 33.73
CA GLY A 111 6.41 -3.86 34.27
C GLY A 111 6.34 -2.82 33.15
N GLU A 112 7.36 -1.96 33.07
CA GLU A 112 7.49 -0.93 32.03
C GLU A 112 8.15 -1.47 30.74
N LYS A 113 8.86 -2.60 30.83
CA LYS A 113 9.59 -3.19 29.70
C LYS A 113 8.63 -3.88 28.74
N VAL A 114 8.77 -3.56 27.45
CA VAL A 114 8.10 -4.29 26.36
C VAL A 114 8.89 -5.56 26.06
N GLU A 115 8.24 -6.71 26.22
CA GLU A 115 8.86 -8.02 25.97
C GLU A 115 8.49 -8.57 24.60
N GLU A 116 7.22 -8.46 24.21
CA GLU A 116 6.74 -9.00 22.92
C GLU A 116 5.65 -8.11 22.32
N ILE A 117 5.53 -8.17 20.99
CA ILE A 117 4.47 -7.52 20.22
C ILE A 117 3.81 -8.55 19.32
N HIS A 118 2.52 -8.78 19.52
CA HIS A 118 1.73 -9.80 18.83
C HIS A 118 0.75 -9.17 17.87
N LEU A 119 0.77 -9.57 16.59
CA LEU A 119 -0.23 -9.16 15.62
C LEU A 119 -1.61 -9.68 16.04
N LEU A 120 -2.62 -8.82 16.01
CA LEU A 120 -4.00 -9.22 16.25
C LEU A 120 -4.78 -9.20 14.94
N PRO A 121 -5.53 -10.28 14.62
CA PRO A 121 -6.47 -10.25 13.51
C PRO A 121 -7.53 -9.16 13.73
N ASN A 122 -7.75 -8.29 12.75
CA ASN A 122 -8.74 -7.21 12.87
C ASN A 122 -10.14 -7.70 13.23
N SER A 123 -10.52 -8.89 12.73
CA SER A 123 -11.82 -9.52 13.03
C SER A 123 -11.98 -9.96 14.48
N SER A 124 -10.88 -10.05 15.21
CA SER A 124 -10.88 -10.42 16.63
C SER A 124 -10.91 -9.21 17.56
N VAL A 125 -10.82 -7.98 17.04
CA VAL A 125 -10.72 -6.76 17.87
C VAL A 125 -11.97 -5.91 17.72
N THR A 126 -12.63 -5.63 18.85
CA THR A 126 -13.73 -4.67 18.93
C THR A 126 -13.25 -3.42 19.65
N VAL A 127 -13.43 -2.25 19.01
CA VAL A 127 -13.05 -0.95 19.57
C VAL A 127 -14.31 -0.24 20.04
N THR A 128 -14.34 0.14 21.31
CA THR A 128 -15.45 0.86 21.93
C THR A 128 -14.94 2.11 22.63
N GLN A 129 -15.72 3.19 22.58
CA GLN A 129 -15.45 4.36 23.40
C GLN A 129 -16.29 4.25 24.67
N LEU A 130 -15.65 4.35 25.83
CA LEU A 130 -16.33 4.40 27.13
C LEU A 130 -16.93 5.78 27.36
N ASP A 131 -17.87 5.89 28.29
CA ASP A 131 -18.56 7.16 28.63
C ASP A 131 -17.60 8.28 29.05
N ASN A 132 -16.41 7.93 29.56
CA ASN A 132 -15.35 8.87 29.92
C ASN A 132 -14.47 9.30 28.73
N GLY A 133 -14.83 8.92 27.50
CA GLY A 133 -14.09 9.21 26.27
C GLY A 133 -12.88 8.30 26.01
N THR A 134 -12.54 7.39 26.93
CA THR A 134 -11.39 6.48 26.79
C THR A 134 -11.72 5.32 25.87
N LEU A 135 -10.78 4.96 24.99
CA LEU A 135 -10.89 3.79 24.14
C LEU A 135 -10.70 2.49 24.93
N SER A 136 -11.62 1.56 24.76
CA SER A 136 -11.58 0.20 25.29
C SER A 136 -11.51 -0.81 24.15
N TYR A 137 -10.54 -1.72 24.24
CA TYR A 137 -10.30 -2.78 23.26
C TYR A 137 -10.70 -4.12 23.84
N GLN A 138 -11.49 -4.88 23.08
CA GLN A 138 -11.87 -6.25 23.42
C GLN A 138 -11.33 -7.20 22.36
N ILE A 139 -10.69 -8.29 22.79
CA ILE A 139 -10.02 -9.24 21.91
C ILE A 139 -10.65 -10.64 22.02
N GLY A 140 -10.93 -11.22 20.85
CA GLY A 140 -11.44 -12.57 20.66
C GLY A 140 -12.86 -12.80 21.14
N ASP A 141 -13.35 -14.02 20.98
CA ASP A 141 -14.73 -14.40 21.30
C ASP A 141 -15.03 -14.31 22.80
N LYS A 142 -14.00 -14.47 23.64
CA LYS A 142 -14.10 -14.32 25.10
C LYS A 142 -14.07 -12.86 25.56
N LYS A 143 -13.99 -11.90 24.62
CA LYS A 143 -14.00 -10.45 24.86
C LYS A 143 -13.02 -10.03 25.96
N ARG A 144 -11.78 -10.52 25.87
CA ARG A 144 -10.73 -10.15 26.83
C ARG A 144 -10.45 -8.66 26.69
N ARG A 145 -10.71 -7.89 27.75
CA ARG A 145 -10.43 -6.46 27.77
C ARG A 145 -8.93 -6.24 27.89
N VAL A 146 -8.41 -5.36 27.04
CA VAL A 146 -7.01 -4.92 27.07
C VAL A 146 -6.95 -3.41 27.22
N LYS A 147 -5.97 -2.93 27.98
CA LYS A 147 -5.75 -1.50 28.19
C LYS A 147 -5.32 -0.86 26.88
N SER A 148 -5.74 0.38 26.65
CA SER A 148 -5.32 1.13 25.46
C SER A 148 -3.80 1.37 25.40
N SER A 149 -3.06 1.33 26.52
CA SER A 149 -1.60 1.44 26.56
C SER A 149 -0.88 0.20 26.00
N ASP A 150 -1.58 -0.93 25.95
CA ASP A 150 -1.03 -2.23 25.57
C ASP A 150 -1.55 -2.69 24.20
N ILE A 151 -2.20 -1.78 23.46
CA ILE A 151 -2.67 -2.01 22.09
C ILE A 151 -2.12 -0.91 21.20
N LEU A 152 -1.41 -1.32 20.17
CA LEU A 152 -1.08 -0.50 19.02
C LEU A 152 -2.26 -0.53 18.06
N HIS A 153 -2.82 0.63 17.74
CA HIS A 153 -3.92 0.78 16.80
C HIS A 153 -3.54 1.75 15.67
N PHE A 154 -3.10 1.18 14.54
CA PHE A 154 -2.76 1.95 13.35
C PHE A 154 -3.99 2.22 12.51
N LYS A 155 -4.22 3.51 12.20
CA LYS A 155 -5.38 3.99 11.42
C LYS A 155 -4.86 4.70 10.18
N TYR A 156 -5.22 4.23 8.99
CA TYR A 156 -4.78 4.86 7.74
C TYR A 156 -5.33 6.29 7.62
N PHE A 157 -6.64 6.41 7.55
CA PHE A 157 -7.34 7.70 7.45
C PHE A 157 -8.50 7.69 8.43
N THR A 158 -8.61 8.70 9.29
CA THR A 158 -9.66 8.76 10.30
C THR A 158 -10.31 10.14 10.31
N GLN A 159 -11.65 10.16 10.38
CA GLN A 159 -12.44 11.38 10.49
C GLN A 159 -12.90 11.62 11.94
N ASP A 160 -13.16 10.55 12.67
CA ASP A 160 -13.64 10.57 14.07
C ASP A 160 -12.50 10.43 15.09
N GLY A 161 -11.28 10.10 14.64
CA GLY A 161 -10.14 9.79 15.49
C GLY A 161 -10.19 8.39 16.12
N LEU A 162 -11.29 7.66 15.99
CA LEU A 162 -11.54 6.38 16.63
C LEU A 162 -11.30 5.21 15.67
N THR A 163 -11.77 5.35 14.43
CA THR A 163 -11.71 4.29 13.41
C THR A 163 -11.01 4.77 12.16
N GLY A 164 -10.22 3.89 11.57
CA GLY A 164 -9.59 4.09 10.28
C GLY A 164 -10.50 3.62 9.14
N LEU A 165 -10.42 4.29 8.00
CA LEU A 165 -10.96 3.89 6.70
C LEU A 165 -9.82 3.42 5.81
N PRO A 166 -10.00 2.39 4.96
CA PRO A 166 -9.00 2.00 3.97
C PRO A 166 -9.06 2.91 2.72
N PRO A 167 -7.96 3.02 1.94
CA PRO A 167 -8.00 3.63 0.60
C PRO A 167 -9.07 3.00 -0.31
N LEU A 168 -9.30 1.69 -0.15
CA LEU A 168 -10.30 0.89 -0.87
C LEU A 168 -11.73 1.43 -0.72
N TYR A 169 -12.01 2.14 0.38
CA TYR A 169 -13.31 2.77 0.58
C TYR A 169 -13.63 3.76 -0.54
N ALA A 170 -12.64 4.53 -1.01
CA ALA A 170 -12.79 5.50 -2.09
C ALA A 170 -12.90 4.87 -3.48
N LEU A 171 -12.48 3.61 -3.63
CA LEU A 171 -12.42 2.89 -4.92
C LEU A 171 -13.63 1.98 -5.17
N ARG A 172 -14.67 2.07 -4.33
CA ARG A 172 -15.77 1.09 -4.33
C ARG A 172 -16.47 1.00 -5.67
N ASP A 173 -16.70 2.13 -6.33
CA ASP A 173 -17.49 2.17 -7.56
C ASP A 173 -16.61 1.80 -8.76
N GLU A 174 -15.34 2.23 -8.78
CA GLU A 174 -14.31 1.84 -9.74
C GLU A 174 -14.09 0.32 -9.75
N LEU A 175 -13.93 -0.29 -8.57
CA LEU A 175 -13.76 -1.74 -8.45
C LEU A 175 -14.99 -2.52 -8.94
N LYS A 176 -16.20 -1.99 -8.71
CA LYS A 176 -17.43 -2.60 -9.25
C LYS A 176 -17.49 -2.51 -10.77
N ILE A 177 -17.10 -1.37 -11.35
CA ILE A 177 -17.03 -1.19 -12.81
C ILE A 177 -16.02 -2.17 -13.40
N GLN A 178 -14.82 -2.24 -12.83
CA GLN A 178 -13.78 -3.17 -13.29
C GLN A 178 -14.23 -4.63 -13.17
N GLN A 179 -14.87 -5.02 -12.07
CA GLN A 179 -15.41 -6.37 -11.90
C GLN A 179 -16.52 -6.68 -12.92
N ALA A 180 -17.43 -5.74 -13.19
CA ALA A 180 -18.47 -5.90 -14.19
C ALA A 180 -17.89 -5.99 -15.61
N GLY A 181 -16.88 -5.18 -15.91
CA GLY A 181 -16.13 -5.23 -17.16
C GLY A 181 -15.44 -6.58 -17.36
N ASN A 182 -14.64 -7.02 -16.39
CA ASN A 182 -13.97 -8.31 -16.42
C ASN A 182 -14.95 -9.48 -16.56
N ARG A 183 -16.09 -9.44 -15.87
CA ARG A 183 -17.16 -10.44 -16.02
C ARG A 183 -17.76 -10.43 -17.42
N THR A 184 -17.95 -9.24 -18.00
CA THR A 184 -18.46 -9.09 -19.36
C THR A 184 -17.49 -9.66 -20.39
N LEU A 185 -16.19 -9.33 -20.29
CA LEU A 185 -15.14 -9.89 -21.15
C LEU A 185 -15.03 -11.40 -20.97
N HIS A 186 -15.01 -11.90 -19.73
CA HIS A 186 -14.96 -13.32 -19.45
C HIS A 186 -16.16 -14.05 -20.08
N ASN A 187 -17.38 -13.53 -19.91
CA ASN A 187 -18.57 -14.11 -20.54
C ASN A 187 -18.51 -14.05 -22.06
N PHE A 188 -17.98 -12.96 -22.62
CA PHE A 188 -17.79 -12.79 -24.05
C PHE A 188 -16.84 -13.87 -24.62
N PHE A 189 -15.67 -14.06 -24.01
CA PHE A 189 -14.69 -15.05 -24.46
C PHE A 189 -15.12 -16.50 -24.19
N THR A 190 -15.79 -16.78 -23.07
CA THR A 190 -16.24 -18.14 -22.71
C THR A 190 -17.46 -18.61 -23.50
N ARG A 191 -18.36 -17.70 -23.88
CA ARG A 191 -19.54 -18.04 -24.70
C ARG A 191 -19.25 -18.03 -26.20
N GLY A 192 -18.13 -17.43 -26.61
CA GLY A 192 -17.75 -17.30 -28.02
C GLY A 192 -18.74 -16.45 -28.84
N VAL A 193 -18.54 -16.45 -30.17
CA VAL A 193 -19.38 -15.71 -31.15
C VAL A 193 -20.84 -16.21 -31.18
N SER A 194 -21.09 -17.41 -30.67
CA SER A 194 -22.43 -18.04 -30.62
C SER A 194 -23.38 -17.38 -29.61
N GLY A 195 -22.85 -16.58 -28.68
CA GLY A 195 -23.65 -15.91 -27.64
C GLY A 195 -24.33 -14.61 -28.07
N SER A 196 -23.96 -14.05 -29.24
CA SER A 196 -24.42 -12.74 -29.70
C SER A 196 -24.97 -12.82 -31.13
N GLY A 197 -26.03 -13.58 -31.35
CA GLY A 197 -26.68 -13.67 -32.65
C GLY A 197 -28.19 -13.79 -32.58
N ILE A 198 -28.84 -13.47 -33.69
CA ILE A 198 -30.28 -13.63 -33.86
C ILE A 198 -30.50 -14.88 -34.73
N LEU A 199 -31.11 -15.91 -34.14
CA LEU A 199 -31.62 -17.06 -34.87
C LEU A 199 -33.04 -16.77 -35.34
N LYS A 200 -33.21 -16.53 -36.65
CA LYS A 200 -34.51 -16.32 -37.28
C LYS A 200 -35.04 -17.66 -37.76
N VAL A 201 -36.21 -18.06 -37.25
CA VAL A 201 -36.92 -19.27 -37.69
C VAL A 201 -38.07 -18.87 -38.60
N HIS A 202 -38.08 -19.37 -39.83
CA HIS A 202 -39.09 -19.05 -40.84
C HIS A 202 -40.37 -19.89 -40.68
N LYS A 203 -41.02 -19.79 -39.51
CA LYS A 203 -42.29 -20.47 -39.19
C LYS A 203 -43.26 -19.51 -38.51
N SER A 204 -44.55 -19.56 -38.87
CA SER A 204 -45.62 -18.73 -38.30
C SER A 204 -45.94 -19.13 -36.85
N ASP A 205 -46.03 -18.12 -35.97
CA ASP A 205 -46.40 -18.19 -34.55
C ASP A 205 -45.77 -19.32 -33.72
N LEU A 206 -44.54 -19.07 -33.25
CA LEU A 206 -43.94 -19.83 -32.16
C LEU A 206 -44.42 -19.26 -30.82
N ASP A 207 -45.03 -20.12 -29.99
CA ASP A 207 -45.32 -19.80 -28.60
C ASP A 207 -44.00 -19.66 -27.77
N GLY A 208 -44.11 -19.17 -26.54
CA GLY A 208 -42.96 -18.97 -25.66
C GLY A 208 -42.22 -20.27 -25.31
N SER A 209 -42.94 -21.40 -25.23
CA SER A 209 -42.37 -22.71 -24.91
C SER A 209 -41.53 -23.24 -26.08
N ALA A 210 -42.05 -23.15 -27.30
CA ALA A 210 -41.37 -23.53 -28.54
C ALA A 210 -40.12 -22.69 -28.77
N LYS A 211 -40.16 -21.37 -28.50
CA LYS A 211 -38.96 -20.51 -28.56
C LYS A 211 -37.88 -20.94 -27.58
N ASN A 212 -38.26 -21.33 -26.37
CA ASN A 212 -37.31 -21.81 -25.37
C ASN A 212 -36.72 -23.18 -25.73
N ALA A 213 -37.55 -24.11 -26.21
CA ALA A 213 -37.09 -25.43 -26.67
C ALA A 213 -36.14 -25.33 -27.88
N ILE A 214 -36.40 -24.41 -28.81
CA ILE A 214 -35.49 -24.13 -29.93
C ILE A 214 -34.18 -23.54 -29.44
N ARG A 215 -34.22 -22.58 -28.50
CA ARG A 215 -33.01 -22.00 -27.90
C ARG A 215 -32.18 -23.07 -27.20
N GLU A 216 -32.81 -23.88 -26.36
CA GLU A 216 -32.12 -24.93 -25.60
C GLU A 216 -31.48 -25.97 -26.52
N LYS A 217 -32.20 -26.46 -27.54
CA LYS A 217 -31.64 -27.39 -28.54
C LYS A 217 -30.51 -26.77 -29.37
N PHE A 218 -30.64 -25.49 -29.73
CA PHE A 218 -29.60 -24.77 -30.45
C PHE A 218 -28.35 -24.59 -29.58
N GLU A 219 -28.52 -24.20 -28.32
CA GLU A 219 -27.43 -24.06 -27.35
C GLU A 219 -26.81 -25.42 -27.00
N GLU A 220 -27.59 -26.50 -26.91
CA GLU A 220 -27.11 -27.87 -26.68
C GLU A 220 -26.30 -28.39 -27.87
N ALA A 221 -26.84 -28.26 -29.09
CA ALA A 221 -26.16 -28.66 -30.32
C ALA A 221 -24.87 -27.86 -30.57
N ASN A 222 -24.84 -26.60 -30.14
CA ASN A 222 -23.70 -25.69 -30.30
C ASN A 222 -22.88 -25.48 -29.00
N GLY A 223 -23.09 -26.32 -27.97
CA GLY A 223 -22.24 -26.47 -26.79
C GLY A 223 -22.60 -25.61 -25.59
N SER A 224 -23.59 -25.99 -24.77
CA SER A 224 -23.85 -25.35 -23.47
C SER A 224 -23.24 -26.11 -22.27
N SER A 225 -22.80 -27.36 -22.45
CA SER A 225 -22.58 -28.25 -21.30
C SER A 225 -21.16 -28.26 -20.70
N SER A 226 -20.12 -27.79 -21.39
CA SER A 226 -18.72 -28.03 -20.93
C SER A 226 -17.72 -26.86 -21.02
N GLY A 227 -18.14 -25.63 -21.34
CA GLY A 227 -17.28 -24.44 -21.21
C GLY A 227 -16.13 -24.29 -22.23
N ASP A 228 -15.98 -25.22 -23.17
CA ASP A 228 -14.93 -25.24 -24.19
C ASP A 228 -15.53 -25.00 -25.60
N ASN A 229 -16.10 -23.80 -25.77
CA ASN A 229 -17.08 -23.50 -26.82
C ASN A 229 -16.66 -22.41 -27.81
N ALA A 230 -15.45 -21.88 -27.71
CA ALA A 230 -14.95 -20.99 -28.73
C ALA A 230 -14.64 -21.82 -29.99
N LEU A 231 -15.29 -21.53 -31.12
CA LEU A 231 -14.93 -21.98 -32.49
C LEU A 231 -15.57 -23.28 -33.04
N ARG A 232 -16.75 -23.72 -32.59
CA ARG A 232 -17.47 -24.83 -33.28
C ARG A 232 -18.26 -24.35 -34.50
N THR A 233 -18.33 -25.16 -35.54
CA THR A 233 -19.14 -24.91 -36.75
C THR A 233 -20.63 -24.98 -36.42
N ILE A 234 -21.36 -23.90 -36.66
CA ILE A 234 -22.82 -23.83 -36.49
C ILE A 234 -23.50 -24.62 -37.61
N ILE A 235 -24.36 -25.57 -37.24
CA ILE A 235 -25.19 -26.32 -38.19
C ILE A 235 -26.63 -25.81 -38.08
N LEU A 236 -27.21 -25.41 -39.21
CA LEU A 236 -28.58 -24.91 -39.30
C LEU A 236 -29.39 -25.73 -40.30
N ASP A 237 -30.69 -25.85 -40.02
CA ASP A 237 -31.67 -26.39 -40.96
C ASP A 237 -32.10 -25.30 -41.96
N GLU A 238 -32.66 -25.67 -43.11
CA GLU A 238 -33.05 -24.75 -44.20
C GLU A 238 -34.04 -23.67 -43.75
N THR A 239 -34.80 -23.96 -42.69
CA THR A 239 -35.79 -23.04 -42.11
C THR A 239 -35.21 -22.02 -41.12
N MET A 240 -33.90 -22.03 -40.88
CA MET A 240 -33.22 -21.21 -39.89
C MET A 240 -32.12 -20.36 -40.50
N ASP A 241 -32.11 -19.07 -40.16
CA ASP A 241 -31.06 -18.11 -40.54
C ASP A 241 -30.43 -17.54 -39.28
N TYR A 242 -29.12 -17.73 -39.10
CA TYR A 242 -28.36 -17.17 -37.97
C TYR A 242 -27.56 -15.97 -38.42
N LYS A 243 -27.87 -14.81 -37.82
CA LYS A 243 -27.10 -13.58 -38.04
C LYS A 243 -26.31 -13.24 -36.79
N THR A 244 -24.99 -13.13 -36.93
CA THR A 244 -24.14 -12.61 -35.86
C THR A 244 -24.43 -11.13 -35.66
N LEU A 245 -24.65 -10.72 -34.42
CA LEU A 245 -24.67 -9.32 -34.05
C LEU A 245 -23.24 -8.80 -34.12
N GLU A 246 -23.03 -7.73 -34.87
CA GLU A 246 -21.77 -7.01 -34.86
C GLU A 246 -21.53 -6.47 -33.45
N ILE A 247 -20.49 -6.97 -32.80
CA ILE A 247 -20.07 -6.42 -31.51
C ILE A 247 -19.36 -5.11 -31.80
N ASN A 248 -19.83 -4.04 -31.16
CA ASN A 248 -19.14 -2.76 -31.21
C ASN A 248 -17.76 -2.91 -30.55
N THR A 249 -16.71 -2.89 -31.37
CA THR A 249 -15.33 -3.09 -30.93
C THR A 249 -14.82 -1.95 -30.05
N ASP A 250 -15.42 -0.75 -30.13
CA ASP A 250 -15.09 0.37 -29.26
C ASP A 250 -15.56 0.12 -27.82
N VAL A 251 -16.67 -0.62 -27.63
CA VAL A 251 -17.11 -1.06 -26.30
C VAL A 251 -16.13 -2.06 -25.71
N LEU A 252 -15.62 -3.01 -26.52
CA LEU A 252 -14.60 -3.95 -26.05
C LEU A 252 -13.28 -3.25 -25.71
N LYS A 253 -12.86 -2.25 -26.49
CA LYS A 253 -11.69 -1.41 -26.19
C LYS A 253 -11.89 -0.60 -24.91
N LEU A 254 -13.09 -0.04 -24.69
CA LEU A 254 -13.41 0.70 -23.48
C LEU A 254 -13.38 -0.20 -22.23
N ILE A 255 -13.92 -1.43 -22.33
CA ILE A 255 -13.86 -2.40 -21.23
C ILE A 255 -12.41 -2.87 -21.00
N ASN A 256 -11.60 -2.98 -22.06
CA ASN A 256 -10.17 -3.25 -21.98
C ASN A 256 -9.33 -2.06 -21.50
N SER A 257 -9.90 -0.86 -21.35
CA SER A 257 -9.19 0.31 -20.82
C SER A 257 -9.03 0.19 -19.31
N ASN A 258 -8.22 -0.80 -18.90
CA ASN A 258 -7.86 -1.03 -17.51
C ASN A 258 -7.07 0.15 -16.93
N ASP A 259 -6.37 0.90 -17.79
CA ASP A 259 -5.52 2.03 -17.41
C ASP A 259 -6.24 3.09 -16.58
N TRP A 260 -7.52 3.38 -16.86
CA TRP A 260 -8.26 4.35 -16.06
C TRP A 260 -8.49 3.85 -14.63
N ASN A 261 -8.85 2.57 -14.46
CA ASN A 261 -9.01 1.95 -13.15
C ASN A 261 -7.66 1.91 -12.41
N THR A 262 -6.58 1.49 -13.10
CA THR A 262 -5.23 1.49 -12.55
C THR A 262 -4.80 2.89 -12.08
N LYS A 263 -5.15 3.95 -12.84
CA LYS A 263 -4.93 5.35 -12.44
C LYS A 263 -5.70 5.74 -11.19
N GLN A 264 -6.96 5.34 -11.06
CA GLN A 264 -7.74 5.63 -9.85
C GLN A 264 -7.16 4.88 -8.63
N ILE A 265 -6.75 3.62 -8.80
CA ILE A 265 -6.12 2.82 -7.74
C ILE A 265 -4.79 3.47 -7.33
N ALA A 266 -3.92 3.79 -8.28
CA ALA A 266 -2.67 4.52 -8.04
C ALA A 266 -2.91 5.80 -7.22
N LYS A 267 -3.90 6.62 -7.63
CA LYS A 267 -4.28 7.85 -6.95
C LYS A 267 -4.76 7.62 -5.51
N ALA A 268 -5.60 6.61 -5.28
CA ALA A 268 -6.15 6.34 -3.95
C ALA A 268 -5.08 5.87 -2.96
N PHE A 269 -4.11 5.06 -3.42
CA PHE A 269 -2.99 4.61 -2.58
C PHE A 269 -1.83 5.62 -2.53
N GLY A 270 -1.82 6.61 -3.42
CA GLY A 270 -0.73 7.58 -3.60
C GLY A 270 0.46 7.04 -4.40
N VAL A 271 0.42 5.80 -4.88
CA VAL A 271 1.56 5.18 -5.57
C VAL A 271 1.70 5.73 -6.99
N PRO A 272 2.92 6.12 -7.45
CA PRO A 272 3.14 6.48 -8.84
C PRO A 272 2.73 5.35 -9.79
N ILE A 273 2.06 5.71 -10.90
CA ILE A 273 1.50 4.73 -11.83
C ILE A 273 2.57 3.80 -12.45
N GLU A 274 3.80 4.31 -12.62
CA GLU A 274 4.96 3.56 -13.11
C GLU A 274 5.28 2.35 -12.23
N ARG A 275 5.08 2.48 -10.91
CA ARG A 275 5.31 1.38 -9.97
C ARG A 275 4.23 0.31 -10.05
N LEU A 276 3.09 0.59 -10.68
CA LEU A 276 2.05 -0.41 -10.99
C LEU A 276 2.24 -1.08 -12.38
N GLY A 277 3.35 -0.79 -13.07
CA GLY A 277 3.69 -1.42 -14.35
C GLY A 277 3.12 -0.71 -15.58
N VAL A 278 2.62 0.53 -15.43
CA VAL A 278 2.17 1.35 -16.57
C VAL A 278 3.29 2.31 -16.96
N GLU A 279 3.74 2.26 -18.20
CA GLU A 279 4.79 3.15 -18.70
C GLU A 279 4.31 4.62 -18.70
N ASN A 280 5.22 5.52 -18.32
CA ASN A 280 5.02 6.95 -18.39
C ASN A 280 6.18 7.55 -19.19
N GLU A 281 5.90 7.98 -20.42
CA GLU A 281 6.92 8.42 -21.38
C GLU A 281 7.61 9.75 -21.00
N HIS A 282 7.19 10.41 -19.92
CA HIS A 282 7.58 11.79 -19.61
C HIS A 282 8.13 12.02 -18.19
N SER A 283 8.37 10.97 -17.40
CA SER A 283 8.87 11.12 -16.03
C SER A 283 10.32 10.64 -15.86
N SER A 284 11.09 11.41 -15.10
CA SER A 284 12.38 10.93 -14.58
C SER A 284 12.11 9.97 -13.42
N THR A 285 12.63 8.74 -13.52
CA THR A 285 12.47 7.70 -12.48
C THR A 285 12.96 8.17 -11.11
N VAL A 286 14.02 8.98 -11.06
CA VAL A 286 14.57 9.53 -9.81
C VAL A 286 13.60 10.52 -9.16
N GLN A 287 13.02 11.43 -9.95
CA GLN A 287 12.03 12.38 -9.43
C GLN A 287 10.75 11.68 -8.98
N SER A 288 10.28 10.69 -9.75
CA SER A 288 9.13 9.84 -9.40
C SER A 288 9.36 9.10 -8.08
N ASN A 289 10.56 8.55 -7.86
CA ASN A 289 10.93 7.90 -6.61
C ASN A 289 10.97 8.87 -5.43
N LEU A 290 11.55 10.06 -5.61
CA LEU A 290 11.59 11.08 -4.57
C LEU A 290 10.17 11.54 -4.19
N GLN A 291 9.31 11.77 -5.18
CA GLN A 291 7.92 12.15 -4.96
C GLN A 291 7.15 11.06 -4.23
N TYR A 292 7.37 9.78 -4.57
CA TYR A 292 6.80 8.65 -3.85
C TYR A 292 7.16 8.67 -2.37
N ILE A 293 8.45 8.82 -2.04
CA ILE A 293 8.90 8.85 -0.64
C ILE A 293 8.32 10.06 0.10
N GLN A 294 8.41 11.24 -0.49
CA GLN A 294 8.01 12.50 0.15
C GLN A 294 6.50 12.72 0.23
N SER A 295 5.72 12.19 -0.70
CA SER A 295 4.27 12.45 -0.76
C SER A 295 3.45 11.26 -0.28
N THR A 296 3.95 10.05 -0.49
CA THR A 296 3.19 8.81 -0.24
C THR A 296 3.70 8.13 1.01
N LEU A 297 4.96 7.71 1.00
CA LEU A 297 5.49 6.85 2.05
C LEU A 297 5.60 7.56 3.40
N ILE A 298 5.92 8.86 3.40
CA ILE A 298 5.98 9.66 4.62
C ILE A 298 4.65 9.67 5.39
N HIS A 299 3.52 9.66 4.69
CA HIS A 299 2.20 9.60 5.34
C HIS A 299 2.05 8.29 6.10
N TYR A 300 2.39 7.16 5.46
CA TYR A 300 2.33 5.85 6.10
C TYR A 300 3.33 5.71 7.26
N PHE A 301 4.56 6.23 7.10
CA PHE A 301 5.52 6.28 8.19
C PHE A 301 5.02 7.06 9.39
N ASN A 302 4.39 8.22 9.16
CA ASN A 302 3.86 9.05 10.24
C ASN A 302 2.73 8.34 11.00
N VAL A 303 1.87 7.58 10.31
CA VAL A 303 0.84 6.76 10.97
C VAL A 303 1.47 5.74 11.93
N PHE A 304 2.51 5.05 11.48
CA PHE A 304 3.20 4.07 12.32
C PHE A 304 3.98 4.72 13.46
N VAL A 305 4.76 5.75 13.17
CA VAL A 305 5.58 6.46 14.16
C VAL A 305 4.72 7.10 15.23
N SER A 306 3.64 7.79 14.85
CA SER A 306 2.77 8.47 15.82
C SER A 306 2.17 7.51 16.85
N GLU A 307 1.75 6.32 16.42
CA GLU A 307 1.18 5.32 17.34
C GLU A 307 2.27 4.66 18.18
N LEU A 308 3.40 4.28 17.57
CA LEU A 308 4.54 3.70 18.29
C LEU A 308 5.10 4.66 19.33
N ASP A 309 5.35 5.92 18.99
CA ASP A 309 5.87 6.94 19.90
C ASP A 309 4.93 7.19 21.08
N THR A 310 3.63 7.27 20.81
CA THR A 310 2.63 7.52 21.85
C THR A 310 2.51 6.34 22.83
N LYS A 311 2.57 5.09 22.34
CA LYS A 311 2.39 3.90 23.18
C LYS A 311 3.68 3.41 23.84
N LEU A 312 4.82 3.63 23.20
CA LEU A 312 6.12 3.22 23.71
C LEU A 312 6.82 4.33 24.50
N GLU A 313 6.30 5.56 24.47
CA GLU A 313 6.83 6.74 25.16
C GLU A 313 8.28 7.06 24.76
N THR A 314 8.55 6.92 23.47
CA THR A 314 9.87 7.11 22.87
C THR A 314 9.82 8.05 21.66
N ASN A 315 10.98 8.40 21.11
CA ASN A 315 11.08 9.15 19.85
C ASN A 315 11.66 8.22 18.77
N ILE A 316 10.80 7.76 17.88
CA ILE A 316 11.11 6.77 16.87
C ILE A 316 10.96 7.40 15.49
N ARG A 317 11.76 6.95 14.53
CA ARG A 317 11.58 7.28 13.11
C ARG A 317 11.86 6.08 12.23
N PHE A 318 11.31 6.07 11.01
CA PHE A 318 11.78 5.16 9.97
C PHE A 318 13.05 5.71 9.31
N ASN A 319 13.98 4.81 9.00
CA ASN A 319 15.08 5.09 8.12
C ASN A 319 14.66 4.81 6.67
N SER A 320 14.56 5.88 5.88
CA SER A 320 14.23 5.85 4.45
C SER A 320 15.45 5.99 3.54
N ASP A 321 16.67 6.02 4.08
CA ASP A 321 17.90 6.25 3.31
C ASP A 321 18.09 5.17 2.23
N GLN A 322 17.72 3.92 2.54
CA GLN A 322 17.76 2.82 1.58
C GLN A 322 16.80 3.01 0.40
N LEU A 323 15.68 3.72 0.59
CA LEU A 323 14.71 3.98 -0.47
C LEU A 323 15.13 5.14 -1.36
N LEU A 324 15.93 6.05 -0.81
CA LEU A 324 16.58 7.15 -1.54
C LEU A 324 17.84 6.70 -2.28
N GLU A 325 18.23 5.43 -2.12
CA GLU A 325 19.45 4.91 -2.70
C GLU A 325 19.42 5.07 -4.22
N THR A 326 20.28 5.98 -4.66
CA THR A 326 20.39 6.42 -6.04
C THR A 326 21.29 5.43 -6.80
N ASP A 327 21.42 5.61 -8.11
CA ASP A 327 22.34 4.78 -8.89
C ASP A 327 23.74 4.69 -8.22
N PRO A 328 24.48 3.59 -8.41
CA PRO A 328 25.78 3.39 -7.78
C PRO A 328 26.79 4.52 -8.01
N GLU A 329 26.78 5.17 -9.17
CA GLU A 329 27.67 6.30 -9.49
C GLU A 329 27.32 7.52 -8.63
N THR A 330 26.03 7.85 -8.52
CA THR A 330 25.54 8.93 -7.68
C THR A 330 25.82 8.66 -6.20
N LYS A 331 25.67 7.40 -5.75
CA LYS A 331 26.03 7.00 -4.38
C LYS A 331 27.52 7.21 -4.09
N VAL A 332 28.40 6.74 -4.98
CA VAL A 332 29.86 6.92 -4.86
C VAL A 332 30.21 8.41 -4.84
N LYS A 333 29.65 9.19 -5.76
CA LYS A 333 29.88 10.64 -5.85
C LYS A 333 29.47 11.35 -4.55
N ASN A 334 28.26 11.08 -4.05
CA ASN A 334 27.74 11.69 -2.83
C ASN A 334 28.61 11.36 -1.61
N VAL A 335 29.05 10.10 -1.46
CA VAL A 335 29.94 9.70 -0.36
C VAL A 335 31.30 10.37 -0.50
N LEU A 336 31.86 10.43 -1.71
CA LEU A 336 33.14 11.09 -1.97
C LEU A 336 33.08 12.59 -1.65
N ASP A 337 32.00 13.27 -2.04
CA ASP A 337 31.81 14.69 -1.76
C ASP A 337 31.60 14.95 -0.26
N GLN A 338 30.92 14.06 0.47
CA GLN A 338 30.79 14.13 1.93
C GLN A 338 32.15 13.95 2.65
N VAL A 339 33.00 13.05 2.17
CA VAL A 339 34.34 12.83 2.72
C VAL A 339 35.27 14.00 2.39
N LYS A 340 35.22 14.53 1.17
CA LYS A 340 35.98 15.73 0.76
C LYS A 340 35.54 16.99 1.52
N GLY A 341 34.24 17.10 1.81
CA GLY A 341 33.64 18.21 2.56
C GLY A 341 33.80 18.11 4.09
N SER A 342 34.63 17.18 4.59
CA SER A 342 34.88 16.99 6.03
C SER A 342 33.65 16.61 6.85
N LEU A 343 32.56 16.13 6.23
CA LEU A 343 31.35 15.69 6.93
C LEU A 343 31.49 14.26 7.46
N LEU A 344 32.20 13.41 6.73
CA LEU A 344 32.49 12.03 7.09
C LEU A 344 34.00 11.79 7.11
N THR A 345 34.44 10.92 8.02
CA THR A 345 35.77 10.32 7.94
C THR A 345 35.85 9.34 6.76
N ILE A 346 37.07 8.96 6.37
CA ILE A 346 37.28 7.99 5.30
C ILE A 346 36.66 6.63 5.71
N ASN A 347 36.80 6.23 6.98
CA ASN A 347 36.23 4.97 7.47
C ASN A 347 34.70 5.00 7.54
N GLU A 348 34.08 6.12 7.90
CA GLU A 348 32.62 6.27 7.84
C GLU A 348 32.11 6.21 6.39
N GLY A 349 32.80 6.86 5.44
CA GLY A 349 32.49 6.76 4.02
C GLY A 349 32.62 5.32 3.49
N ARG A 350 33.68 4.60 3.89
CA ARG A 350 33.89 3.18 3.55
C ARG A 350 32.80 2.30 4.15
N SER A 351 32.38 2.56 5.39
CA SER A 351 31.27 1.84 6.03
C SER A 351 29.96 2.00 5.27
N LYS A 352 29.63 3.22 4.78
CA LYS A 352 28.44 3.45 3.93
C LYS A 352 28.48 2.69 2.60
N MET A 353 29.67 2.37 2.12
CA MET A 353 29.91 1.58 0.90
C MET A 353 30.07 0.09 1.18
N GLY A 354 29.95 -0.37 2.43
CA GLY A 354 30.15 -1.76 2.81
C GLY A 354 31.61 -2.24 2.72
N LEU A 355 32.57 -1.31 2.73
CA LEU A 355 34.00 -1.62 2.66
C LEU A 355 34.62 -1.69 4.06
N PRO A 356 35.61 -2.57 4.28
CA PRO A 356 36.28 -2.69 5.58
C PRO A 356 37.06 -1.39 5.91
N PRO A 357 37.18 -1.03 7.20
CA PRO A 357 37.93 0.14 7.61
C PRO A 357 39.42 0.02 7.24
N MET A 358 40.09 1.16 7.11
CA MET A 358 41.51 1.26 6.80
C MET A 358 42.24 2.03 7.89
N ASP A 359 43.48 1.62 8.18
CA ASP A 359 44.31 2.31 9.16
C ASP A 359 44.57 3.77 8.75
N GLY A 360 44.46 4.69 9.71
CA GLY A 360 44.51 6.13 9.48
C GLY A 360 43.25 6.77 8.87
N GLY A 361 42.18 6.00 8.63
CA GLY A 361 40.93 6.47 8.02
C GLY A 361 39.96 7.24 8.93
N ASP A 362 40.21 7.28 10.24
CA ASP A 362 39.37 7.97 11.23
C ASP A 362 39.75 9.46 11.40
N ARG A 363 40.16 10.10 10.31
CA ARG A 363 40.53 11.52 10.28
C ARG A 363 39.69 12.26 9.26
N LEU A 364 39.28 13.49 9.60
CA LEU A 364 38.59 14.36 8.67
C LEU A 364 39.62 14.96 7.70
N LEU A 365 39.34 14.85 6.41
CA LEU A 365 40.09 15.57 5.39
C LEU A 365 39.75 17.05 5.50
N ALA A 366 40.73 17.95 5.59
CA ALA A 366 40.52 19.38 5.47
C ALA A 366 41.16 19.87 4.17
N SER A 367 40.41 20.60 3.35
CA SER A 367 40.97 21.24 2.15
C SER A 367 41.70 22.53 2.52
N LEU A 368 42.94 22.67 2.06
CA LEU A 368 43.75 23.89 2.22
C LEU A 368 43.25 25.06 1.34
N ASN A 369 42.24 24.83 0.49
CA ASN A 369 41.76 25.82 -0.48
C ASN A 369 40.69 26.77 0.06
N PHE A 370 40.16 26.55 1.27
CA PHE A 370 39.19 27.44 1.91
C PHE A 370 39.86 28.23 3.01
N THR A 371 39.94 29.55 2.83
CA THR A 371 40.48 30.50 3.80
C THR A 371 39.47 31.64 3.96
N TYR A 372 39.44 32.28 5.14
CA TYR A 372 38.54 33.42 5.37
C TYR A 372 38.96 34.60 4.48
N LEU A 373 38.00 35.46 4.08
CA LEU A 373 38.27 36.61 3.21
C LEU A 373 39.39 37.51 3.78
N ASP A 374 39.36 37.73 5.09
CA ASP A 374 40.31 38.52 5.86
C ASP A 374 41.74 37.95 5.81
N THR A 375 41.84 36.62 5.69
CA THR A 375 43.12 35.91 5.50
C THR A 375 43.54 35.90 4.04
N LEU A 376 42.61 35.93 3.08
CA LEU A 376 42.89 36.02 1.64
C LEU A 376 43.50 37.38 1.26
N GLU A 377 42.98 38.48 1.80
CA GLU A 377 43.58 39.82 1.65
C GLU A 377 45.00 39.86 2.23
N LYS A 378 45.22 39.26 3.41
CA LYS A 378 46.55 39.20 4.03
C LYS A 378 47.55 38.36 3.22
N TYR A 379 47.10 37.30 2.55
CA TYR A 379 47.94 36.50 1.66
C TYR A 379 48.27 37.25 0.35
N GLN A 380 47.32 37.96 -0.25
CA GLN A 380 47.56 38.80 -1.43
C GLN A 380 48.50 39.99 -1.14
N LEU A 381 48.36 40.62 0.03
CA LEU A 381 49.25 41.70 0.47
C LEU A 381 50.66 41.18 0.78
N LYS A 382 50.80 39.98 1.33
CA LYS A 382 52.10 39.33 1.54
C LYS A 382 52.82 38.96 0.23
N GLU A 383 52.09 38.55 -0.81
CA GLU A 383 52.68 38.32 -2.13
C GLU A 383 53.11 39.62 -2.82
N GLN A 384 52.41 40.74 -2.57
CA GLN A 384 52.83 42.06 -3.07
C GLN A 384 54.09 42.61 -2.38
N GLU A 385 54.33 42.30 -1.11
CA GLU A 385 55.54 42.70 -0.39
C GLU A 385 56.78 41.82 -0.71
N GLY A 386 56.60 40.70 -1.41
CA GLY A 386 57.66 39.73 -1.72
C GLY A 386 58.43 39.94 -3.03
N VAL A 387 58.13 40.98 -3.81
CA VAL A 387 58.82 41.27 -5.08
C VAL A 387 59.53 42.61 -5.03
N THR A 388 60.74 42.64 -4.47
CA THR A 388 61.75 43.66 -4.77
C THR A 388 62.67 43.14 -5.88
N PRO A 389 62.84 43.86 -7.00
CA PRO A 389 63.81 43.50 -8.03
C PRO A 389 65.21 43.76 -7.49
N VAL A 390 66.07 42.74 -7.52
CA VAL A 390 67.52 42.90 -7.35
C VAL A 390 68.09 43.30 -8.71
N GLU A 391 68.89 44.36 -8.70
CA GLU A 391 69.66 44.91 -9.83
C GLU A 391 70.46 43.87 -10.62
#